data_AF-A0A6G6K493-F1
#
_entry.id   AF-A0A6G6K493-F1
#
_cell.length_a   1.000
_cell.length_b   1.000
_cell.length_c   1.000
_cell.angle_alpha   90.00
_cell.angle_beta   90.00
_cell.angle_gamma   90.00
#
_symmetry.space_group_name_H-M   'P 1'
#
loop_
_entity.id
_entity.type
_entity.pdbx_description
1 polymer ?
#
loop_
_entity_poly.entity_id
_entity_poly.type
_entity_poly.pdbx_seq_one_letter_code
_entity_poly.pdbx_strand_id
1 'polypeptide(L)'
;MNASPERNSSTLTPGSRSGAVITLAILMVITNLAPTQAQAQAQTLEKQKGKVLFAVTSHDKKGDTGEPTGFYLSEVAHPWEVLVNAGYEIDFVSPEGGKAPVDGFDLADPINQKFWEDKVYRDKIEHTKKPSEVDPREYVAIHFAGGHGTMWDFPDNVALAKIAATIYENNGIVSAVCHGPAGLVNIKLSSGKYLVQDKKVNAFTNEEEVAVKLDKVVPFLLESKLTERGAIFEKSAPFQSHAVADQRLVTGQNPQSATAVGKTVLEELKHIAVQGKLTRYSVKPESHEAFRKALTDYVTQARDEEGNIQAEAFSEQDKTAIFWLIERWKDRNELQRFSSSPQAKAMDALKSEALDAKEETYHVKDLEPLSKEQWRRTPRAEDQPLTVMLFVDSKPGTQQTFMDTYHVAMPPFRGQPGVVTYQLSRVEGEDTKFVTFEKFRSKDAFQRHLDFPPIKPVLAYLQTSIQKQPFQAGLHLLVEFAPAARE
;
A
#
# COMPACT_ATOMS: atom_id res chain seq x y z
N MET A 1 -33.15 -59.38 -42.63
CA MET A 1 -32.83 -60.81 -42.90
C MET A 1 -31.40 -60.90 -43.42
N ASN A 2 -30.78 -62.06 -43.23
CA ASN A 2 -29.52 -62.60 -43.77
C ASN A 2 -29.03 -62.02 -45.12
N ALA A 3 -27.73 -61.97 -45.46
CA ALA A 3 -26.49 -62.24 -44.70
C ALA A 3 -25.22 -61.75 -45.44
N SER A 4 -24.06 -61.79 -44.77
CA SER A 4 -22.68 -61.73 -45.32
C SER A 4 -22.23 -63.14 -45.82
N PRO A 5 -21.01 -63.41 -46.36
CA PRO A 5 -19.75 -62.62 -46.48
C PRO A 5 -19.31 -62.35 -47.96
N GLU A 6 -18.14 -62.61 -48.57
CA GLU A 6 -16.90 -63.39 -48.28
C GLU A 6 -15.71 -63.04 -49.24
N ARG A 7 -14.48 -63.44 -48.83
CA ARG A 7 -13.25 -63.77 -49.62
C ARG A 7 -12.10 -62.76 -49.81
N ASN A 8 -10.92 -63.24 -49.37
CA ASN A 8 -9.54 -62.86 -49.73
C ASN A 8 -9.28 -62.95 -51.26
N SER A 9 -8.18 -62.49 -51.88
CA SER A 9 -6.76 -62.55 -51.44
C SER A 9 -5.77 -61.80 -52.38
N SER A 10 -4.57 -61.47 -51.87
CA SER A 10 -3.31 -61.22 -52.64
C SER A 10 -3.22 -59.94 -53.51
N THR A 11 -2.08 -59.38 -53.94
CA THR A 11 -0.63 -59.71 -53.84
C THR A 11 0.26 -58.45 -53.69
N LEU A 12 1.43 -58.60 -53.06
CA LEU A 12 2.74 -57.93 -53.29
C LEU A 12 2.92 -56.38 -53.19
N THR A 13 4.17 -55.99 -52.92
CA THR A 13 4.71 -54.64 -52.62
C THR A 13 5.74 -54.20 -53.70
N PRO A 14 6.42 -53.01 -53.65
CA PRO A 14 6.33 -51.87 -52.70
C PRO A 14 6.09 -50.47 -53.38
N GLY A 15 5.69 -49.44 -52.60
CA GLY A 15 5.23 -48.16 -53.19
C GLY A 15 5.35 -46.83 -52.40
N SER A 16 6.02 -46.80 -51.23
CA SER A 16 6.36 -45.56 -50.45
C SER A 16 5.25 -44.76 -49.73
N ARG A 17 5.69 -44.06 -48.67
CA ARG A 17 5.07 -42.95 -47.89
C ARG A 17 3.96 -43.24 -46.85
N SER A 18 4.26 -42.76 -45.63
CA SER A 18 3.36 -42.24 -44.59
C SER A 18 2.36 -43.18 -43.90
N GLY A 19 2.69 -43.55 -42.66
CA GLY A 19 1.79 -44.16 -41.67
C GLY A 19 2.53 -44.38 -40.35
N ALA A 20 1.97 -43.94 -39.22
CA ALA A 20 2.63 -44.06 -37.92
C ALA A 20 2.54 -45.50 -37.36
N VAL A 21 3.54 -45.91 -36.57
CA VAL A 21 3.44 -46.25 -35.13
C VAL A 21 4.86 -46.49 -34.62
N ILE A 22 5.29 -45.74 -33.60
CA ILE A 22 6.37 -46.16 -32.71
C ILE A 22 5.85 -46.04 -31.28
N THR A 23 5.52 -47.18 -30.69
CA THR A 23 5.20 -47.27 -29.26
C THR A 23 6.51 -47.28 -28.48
N LEU A 24 6.83 -46.19 -27.80
CA LEU A 24 7.92 -46.17 -26.83
C LEU A 24 7.44 -45.52 -25.52
N ALA A 25 7.33 -46.32 -24.47
CA ALA A 25 6.96 -45.82 -23.15
C ALA A 25 8.15 -45.12 -22.51
N ILE A 26 8.08 -43.79 -22.36
CA ILE A 26 9.00 -43.04 -21.50
C ILE A 26 8.38 -42.95 -20.12
N LEU A 27 8.97 -43.68 -19.18
CA LEU A 27 8.61 -43.70 -17.78
C LEU A 27 9.04 -42.37 -17.12
N MET A 28 8.20 -41.34 -17.17
CA MET A 28 8.37 -40.15 -16.34
C MET A 28 8.10 -40.49 -14.87
N VAL A 29 9.13 -41.01 -14.20
CA VAL A 29 9.20 -41.01 -12.74
C VAL A 29 9.33 -39.56 -12.31
N ILE A 30 8.22 -38.93 -11.94
CA ILE A 30 8.25 -37.66 -11.21
C ILE A 30 8.79 -37.99 -9.81
N THR A 31 10.10 -37.91 -9.65
CA THR A 31 10.73 -37.93 -8.33
C THR A 31 10.30 -36.65 -7.60
N ASN A 32 9.47 -36.80 -6.57
CA ASN A 32 9.20 -35.76 -5.59
C ASN A 32 10.47 -35.50 -4.75
N LEU A 33 11.47 -34.89 -5.38
CA LEU A 33 12.58 -34.25 -4.70
C LEU A 33 12.01 -33.05 -3.95
N ALA A 34 12.08 -33.09 -2.62
CA ALA A 34 11.87 -31.90 -1.81
C ALA A 34 12.86 -30.80 -2.28
N PRO A 35 12.45 -29.52 -2.32
CA PRO A 35 13.33 -28.45 -2.80
C PRO A 35 14.62 -28.44 -1.99
N THR A 36 15.76 -28.32 -2.68
CA THR A 36 17.07 -28.20 -2.03
C THR A 36 17.08 -26.98 -1.10
N GLN A 37 17.95 -26.94 -0.08
CA GLN A 37 18.01 -25.78 0.83
C GLN A 37 18.22 -24.44 0.09
N ALA A 38 18.98 -24.44 -1.02
CA ALA A 38 19.13 -23.27 -1.88
C ALA A 38 17.82 -22.87 -2.60
N GLN A 39 17.04 -23.84 -3.08
CA GLN A 39 15.71 -23.57 -3.67
C GLN A 39 14.67 -23.18 -2.63
N ALA A 40 14.73 -23.73 -1.42
CA ALA A 40 13.88 -23.32 -0.30
C ALA A 40 14.20 -21.88 0.13
N GLN A 41 15.49 -21.52 0.25
CA GLN A 41 15.91 -20.14 0.49
C GLN A 41 15.49 -19.21 -0.66
N ALA A 42 15.64 -19.62 -1.92
CA ALA A 42 15.15 -18.84 -3.07
C ALA A 42 13.62 -18.62 -3.00
N GLN A 43 12.84 -19.65 -2.68
CA GLN A 43 11.38 -19.55 -2.49
C GLN A 43 10.98 -18.73 -1.24
N THR A 44 11.88 -18.57 -0.26
CA THR A 44 11.68 -17.67 0.88
C THR A 44 12.00 -16.22 0.50
N LEU A 45 13.05 -16.01 -0.32
CA LEU A 45 13.46 -14.70 -0.85
C LEU A 45 12.44 -14.13 -1.85
N GLU A 46 11.87 -14.94 -2.73
CA GLU A 46 10.82 -14.55 -3.68
C GLU A 46 9.45 -14.22 -3.02
N LYS A 47 9.36 -14.12 -1.68
CA LYS A 47 8.10 -13.87 -0.98
C LYS A 47 8.11 -12.91 0.21
N GLN A 48 9.21 -12.20 0.44
CA GLN A 48 9.23 -11.10 1.40
C GLN A 48 8.44 -9.89 0.86
N LYS A 49 7.48 -9.38 1.64
CA LYS A 49 6.67 -8.19 1.30
C LYS A 49 7.32 -6.85 1.67
N GLY A 50 8.55 -6.89 2.18
CA GLY A 50 9.28 -5.75 2.75
C GLY A 50 9.72 -6.02 4.19
N LYS A 51 10.52 -5.11 4.74
CA LYS A 51 11.00 -5.18 6.13
C LYS A 51 10.25 -4.24 7.05
N VAL A 52 10.12 -4.62 8.32
CA VAL A 52 9.65 -3.75 9.41
C VAL A 52 10.74 -3.67 10.47
N LEU A 53 11.08 -2.45 10.90
CA LEU A 53 12.10 -2.21 11.91
C LEU A 53 11.47 -2.17 13.30
N PHE A 54 11.91 -3.02 14.23
CA PHE A 54 11.46 -3.00 15.61
C PHE A 54 12.48 -2.27 16.48
N ALA A 55 12.08 -1.13 17.05
CA ALA A 55 12.85 -0.39 18.03
C ALA A 55 12.55 -0.92 19.44
N VAL A 56 13.59 -1.31 20.15
CA VAL A 56 13.56 -1.77 21.55
C VAL A 56 14.54 -0.95 22.39
N THR A 57 14.27 -0.76 23.68
CA THR A 57 15.15 -0.03 24.60
C THR A 57 16.47 -0.77 24.85
N SER A 58 17.53 -0.01 25.13
CA SER A 58 18.80 -0.49 25.69
C SER A 58 18.86 -0.30 27.21
N HIS A 59 17.88 0.36 27.82
CA HIS A 59 17.88 0.77 29.23
C HIS A 59 17.36 -0.34 30.17
N ASP A 60 18.13 -0.66 31.22
CA ASP A 60 17.92 -1.88 32.03
C ASP A 60 17.36 -1.66 33.44
N LYS A 61 17.11 -0.41 33.88
CA LYS A 61 16.66 -0.06 35.24
C LYS A 61 15.54 0.98 35.27
N LYS A 62 14.68 0.95 36.29
CA LYS A 62 13.62 1.95 36.50
C LYS A 62 14.20 3.20 37.20
N GLY A 63 15.07 3.92 36.50
CA GLY A 63 15.81 5.07 37.04
C GLY A 63 16.65 4.71 38.28
N ASP A 64 16.70 5.62 39.25
CA ASP A 64 17.52 5.48 40.48
C ASP A 64 16.99 4.42 41.48
N THR A 65 15.87 3.74 41.19
CA THR A 65 15.32 2.69 42.08
C THR A 65 16.21 1.44 42.15
N GLY A 66 16.99 1.17 41.09
CA GLY A 66 17.73 -0.08 40.91
C GLY A 66 16.86 -1.29 40.53
N GLU A 67 15.53 -1.15 40.42
CA GLU A 67 14.67 -2.21 39.90
C GLU A 67 14.94 -2.45 38.40
N PRO A 68 15.00 -3.70 37.92
CA PRO A 68 15.25 -3.98 36.50
C PRO A 68 14.08 -3.57 35.62
N THR A 69 14.37 -3.29 34.34
CA THR A 69 13.38 -3.19 33.26
C THR A 69 14.03 -3.44 31.89
N GLY A 70 13.31 -3.19 30.81
CA GLY A 70 13.71 -3.47 29.43
C GLY A 70 12.52 -3.31 28.48
N PHE A 71 12.59 -3.91 27.30
CA PHE A 71 11.44 -4.00 26.41
C PHE A 71 10.44 -5.04 26.92
N TYR A 72 9.14 -4.79 26.82
CA TYR A 72 8.12 -5.74 27.25
C TYR A 72 7.96 -6.89 26.23
N LEU A 73 8.14 -8.14 26.65
CA LEU A 73 8.26 -9.28 25.73
C LEU A 73 7.09 -9.43 24.74
N SER A 74 5.84 -9.33 25.23
CA SER A 74 4.64 -9.49 24.38
C SER A 74 4.45 -8.34 23.38
N GLU A 75 5.00 -7.17 23.66
CA GLU A 75 4.97 -6.00 22.78
C GLU A 75 5.93 -6.14 21.60
N VAL A 76 6.92 -7.04 21.69
CA VAL A 76 7.67 -7.53 20.53
C VAL A 76 7.00 -8.75 19.90
N ALA A 77 6.69 -9.78 20.69
CA ALA A 77 6.30 -11.09 20.17
C ALA A 77 4.95 -11.08 19.41
N HIS A 78 3.96 -10.30 19.87
CA HIS A 78 2.63 -10.32 19.27
C HIS A 78 2.56 -9.53 17.94
N PRO A 79 3.16 -8.33 17.81
CA PRO A 79 3.32 -7.68 16.51
C PRO A 79 4.23 -8.47 15.57
N TRP A 80 5.30 -9.10 16.07
CA TRP A 80 6.17 -9.99 15.30
C TRP A 80 5.38 -11.13 14.66
N GLU A 81 4.58 -11.87 15.43
CA GLU A 81 3.83 -13.01 14.88
C GLU A 81 2.89 -12.57 13.76
N VAL A 82 2.13 -11.48 13.96
CA VAL A 82 1.16 -11.00 12.97
C VAL A 82 1.85 -10.60 11.65
N LEU A 83 3.02 -9.95 11.73
CA LEU A 83 3.74 -9.46 10.55
C LEU A 83 4.55 -10.57 9.84
N VAL A 84 5.20 -11.46 10.58
CA VAL A 84 5.95 -12.60 10.01
C VAL A 84 4.99 -13.60 9.36
N ASN A 85 3.86 -13.94 10.01
CA ASN A 85 2.83 -14.78 9.41
C ASN A 85 2.24 -14.16 8.12
N ALA A 86 2.30 -12.83 7.98
CA ALA A 86 1.87 -12.12 6.78
C ALA A 86 2.93 -12.01 5.66
N GLY A 87 4.18 -12.40 5.92
CA GLY A 87 5.29 -12.39 4.96
C GLY A 87 6.20 -11.15 5.00
N TYR A 88 6.26 -10.43 6.12
CA TYR A 88 7.25 -9.37 6.34
C TYR A 88 8.46 -9.90 7.12
N GLU A 89 9.65 -9.37 6.84
CA GLU A 89 10.85 -9.62 7.66
C GLU A 89 10.95 -8.58 8.77
N ILE A 90 11.34 -9.01 9.98
CA ILE A 90 11.62 -8.12 11.11
C ILE A 90 13.14 -7.99 11.31
N ASP A 91 13.62 -6.76 11.46
CA ASP A 91 14.96 -6.44 11.98
C ASP A 91 14.80 -5.62 13.27
N PHE A 92 15.77 -5.71 14.19
CA PHE A 92 15.75 -4.95 15.45
C PHE A 92 16.80 -3.84 15.48
N VAL A 93 16.46 -2.73 16.14
CA VAL A 93 17.36 -1.61 16.48
C VAL A 93 17.18 -1.26 17.96
N SER A 94 18.24 -0.86 18.64
CA SER A 94 18.16 -0.22 19.95
C SER A 94 19.12 0.97 20.03
N PRO A 95 18.94 1.93 20.96
CA PRO A 95 19.81 3.09 21.11
C PRO A 95 21.32 2.79 21.09
N GLU A 96 21.76 1.79 21.86
CA GLU A 96 23.16 1.38 21.96
C GLU A 96 23.51 0.15 21.09
N GLY A 97 22.53 -0.47 20.45
CA GLY A 97 22.69 -1.74 19.72
C GLY A 97 23.05 -2.93 20.63
N GLY A 98 23.33 -4.07 20.02
CA GLY A 98 23.66 -5.30 20.75
C GLY A 98 22.46 -5.86 21.51
N LYS A 99 22.69 -6.38 22.73
CA LYS A 99 21.67 -7.11 23.48
C LYS A 99 20.73 -6.18 24.25
N ALA A 100 19.49 -6.12 23.80
CA ALA A 100 18.44 -5.38 24.51
C ALA A 100 18.00 -6.11 25.81
N PRO A 101 17.81 -5.40 26.93
CA PRO A 101 17.24 -5.97 28.15
C PRO A 101 15.74 -6.24 27.99
N VAL A 102 15.22 -7.31 28.61
CA VAL A 102 13.81 -7.74 28.51
C VAL A 102 13.09 -7.62 29.86
N ASP A 103 11.85 -7.14 29.83
CA ASP A 103 10.88 -7.08 30.94
C ASP A 103 9.58 -7.79 30.52
N GLY A 104 8.64 -8.01 31.44
CA GLY A 104 7.39 -8.74 31.15
C GLY A 104 7.61 -10.19 30.72
N PHE A 105 8.64 -10.85 31.29
CA PHE A 105 9.13 -12.15 30.84
C PHE A 105 8.20 -13.32 31.22
N ASP A 106 7.16 -13.55 30.43
CA ASP A 106 6.24 -14.68 30.57
C ASP A 106 6.29 -15.60 29.34
N LEU A 107 6.65 -16.87 29.55
CA LEU A 107 6.64 -17.93 28.53
C LEU A 107 5.42 -18.88 28.64
N ALA A 108 4.46 -18.59 29.52
CA ALA A 108 3.17 -19.27 29.53
C ALA A 108 2.25 -18.79 28.39
N ASP A 109 2.48 -17.59 27.84
CA ASP A 109 1.90 -17.17 26.56
C ASP A 109 2.60 -17.90 25.40
N PRO A 110 1.87 -18.67 24.56
CA PRO A 110 2.47 -19.41 23.44
C PRO A 110 3.13 -18.54 22.37
N ILE A 111 2.71 -17.28 22.21
CA ILE A 111 3.27 -16.34 21.24
C ILE A 111 4.62 -15.83 21.75
N ASN A 112 4.69 -15.49 23.05
CA ASN A 112 5.97 -15.20 23.71
C ASN A 112 6.92 -16.40 23.62
N GLN A 113 6.46 -17.61 23.94
CA GLN A 113 7.28 -18.83 23.82
C GLN A 113 7.78 -19.03 22.38
N LYS A 114 6.89 -18.92 21.38
CA LYS A 114 7.23 -19.08 19.96
C LYS A 114 8.27 -18.06 19.49
N PHE A 115 8.12 -16.77 19.84
CA PHE A 115 9.14 -15.76 19.55
C PHE A 115 10.44 -16.02 20.31
N TRP A 116 10.34 -16.47 21.57
CA TRP A 116 11.51 -16.72 22.40
C TRP A 116 12.31 -17.94 21.92
N GLU A 117 11.67 -19.00 21.43
CA GLU A 117 12.35 -20.22 20.96
C GLU A 117 12.79 -20.14 19.48
N ASP A 118 12.34 -19.14 18.72
CA ASP A 118 12.84 -18.87 17.38
C ASP A 118 14.30 -18.39 17.42
N LYS A 119 15.21 -19.21 16.91
CA LYS A 119 16.66 -18.95 16.94
C LYS A 119 17.09 -17.77 16.07
N VAL A 120 16.38 -17.48 14.98
CA VAL A 120 16.72 -16.37 14.07
C VAL A 120 16.34 -15.05 14.71
N TYR A 121 15.11 -14.95 15.22
CA TYR A 121 14.65 -13.72 15.84
C TYR A 121 15.21 -13.51 17.25
N ARG A 122 15.58 -14.58 17.97
CA ARG A 122 16.45 -14.48 19.15
C ARG A 122 17.78 -13.82 18.83
N ASP A 123 18.50 -14.34 17.83
CA ASP A 123 19.81 -13.80 17.48
C ASP A 123 19.71 -12.32 17.08
N LYS A 124 18.71 -11.94 16.27
CA LYS A 124 18.48 -10.53 15.91
C LYS A 124 18.16 -9.61 17.09
N ILE A 125 17.53 -10.09 18.19
CA ILE A 125 17.22 -9.25 19.37
C ILE A 125 18.31 -9.27 20.45
N GLU A 126 19.20 -10.28 20.46
CA GLU A 126 20.45 -10.23 21.23
C GLU A 126 21.57 -9.48 20.49
N HIS A 127 21.43 -9.27 19.18
CA HIS A 127 22.36 -8.52 18.33
C HIS A 127 21.64 -7.40 17.55
N THR A 128 20.90 -6.54 18.25
CA THR A 128 20.18 -5.41 17.64
C THR A 128 21.14 -4.43 16.93
N LYS A 129 20.69 -3.85 15.82
CA LYS A 129 21.44 -2.82 15.09
C LYS A 129 21.56 -1.55 15.94
N LYS A 130 22.63 -0.79 15.76
CA LYS A 130 22.70 0.62 16.17
C LYS A 130 21.92 1.50 15.18
N PRO A 131 21.44 2.68 15.59
CA PRO A 131 20.75 3.60 14.68
C PRO A 131 21.62 4.06 13.49
N SER A 132 22.95 4.01 13.63
CA SER A 132 23.92 4.29 12.56
C SER A 132 24.03 3.20 11.48
N GLU A 133 23.50 2.01 11.74
CA GLU A 133 23.57 0.82 10.87
C GLU A 133 22.25 0.56 10.12
N VAL A 134 21.28 1.48 10.27
CA VAL A 134 19.95 1.41 9.68
C VAL A 134 19.87 2.36 8.48
N ASP A 135 19.63 1.82 7.28
CA ASP A 135 19.11 2.61 6.16
C ASP A 135 17.57 2.67 6.24
N PRO A 136 16.95 3.83 6.53
CA PRO A 136 15.50 3.93 6.68
C PRO A 136 14.72 3.53 5.41
N ARG A 137 15.38 3.47 4.24
CA ARG A 137 14.74 3.16 2.95
C ARG A 137 14.46 1.68 2.72
N GLU A 138 15.03 0.78 3.54
CA GLU A 138 14.72 -0.66 3.47
C GLU A 138 13.39 -1.04 4.12
N TYR A 139 12.79 -0.15 4.93
CA TYR A 139 11.68 -0.49 5.82
C TYR A 139 10.37 0.16 5.40
N VAL A 140 9.31 -0.65 5.31
CA VAL A 140 7.93 -0.16 5.04
C VAL A 140 7.22 0.29 6.31
N ALA A 141 7.75 -0.06 7.49
CA ALA A 141 7.28 0.44 8.78
C ALA A 141 8.36 0.40 9.85
N ILE A 142 8.15 1.17 10.93
CA ILE A 142 8.85 1.05 12.20
C ILE A 142 7.85 0.77 13.34
N HIS A 143 8.25 -0.04 14.32
CA HIS A 143 7.48 -0.36 15.51
C HIS A 143 8.31 -0.12 16.77
N PHE A 144 7.89 0.81 17.62
CA PHE A 144 8.47 1.05 18.94
C PHE A 144 7.73 0.17 19.97
N ALA A 145 8.35 -0.92 20.39
CA ALA A 145 7.86 -1.69 21.54
C ALA A 145 8.06 -0.87 22.83
N GLY A 146 7.20 -1.06 23.83
CA GLY A 146 7.29 -0.43 25.14
C GLY A 146 7.94 -1.33 26.19
N GLY A 147 7.42 -1.26 27.41
CA GLY A 147 8.18 -1.55 28.64
C GLY A 147 8.88 -0.29 29.16
N HIS A 148 8.93 -0.11 30.47
CA HIS A 148 9.29 1.17 31.10
C HIS A 148 10.67 1.73 30.69
N GLY A 149 11.63 0.88 30.32
CA GLY A 149 12.99 1.30 29.94
C GLY A 149 13.03 2.37 28.84
N THR A 150 12.08 2.33 27.89
CA THR A 150 11.99 3.30 26.79
C THR A 150 11.90 4.75 27.26
N MET A 151 11.36 5.01 28.45
CA MET A 151 11.16 6.35 28.99
C MET A 151 12.48 7.10 29.25
N TRP A 152 13.61 6.39 29.37
CA TRP A 152 14.93 6.97 29.62
C TRP A 152 15.82 7.09 28.37
N ASP A 153 15.59 6.30 27.32
CA ASP A 153 16.50 6.24 26.15
C ASP A 153 15.86 6.43 24.77
N PHE A 154 14.53 6.46 24.65
CA PHE A 154 13.85 6.78 23.40
C PHE A 154 13.61 8.30 23.17
N PRO A 155 13.11 9.12 24.13
CA PRO A 155 12.60 10.46 23.84
C PRO A 155 13.60 11.43 23.20
N ASP A 156 14.86 11.36 23.60
CA ASP A 156 15.92 12.26 23.12
C ASP A 156 16.89 11.57 22.13
N ASN A 157 16.57 10.35 21.67
CA ASN A 157 17.37 9.66 20.66
C ASN A 157 17.10 10.24 19.25
N VAL A 158 17.87 11.30 18.92
CA VAL A 158 17.81 12.01 17.64
C VAL A 158 17.97 11.07 16.44
N ALA A 159 18.72 9.97 16.56
CA ALA A 159 18.94 9.04 15.46
C ALA A 159 17.71 8.14 15.20
N LEU A 160 17.11 7.54 16.22
CA LEU A 160 15.83 6.82 16.11
C LEU A 160 14.71 7.74 15.62
N ALA A 161 14.63 8.96 16.16
CA ALA A 161 13.65 9.95 15.72
C ALA A 161 13.81 10.31 14.22
N LYS A 162 15.05 10.44 13.72
CA LYS A 162 15.33 10.67 12.31
C LYS A 162 14.98 9.46 11.44
N ILE A 163 15.26 8.24 11.88
CA ILE A 163 14.88 7.01 11.16
C ILE A 163 13.35 6.96 11.01
N ALA A 164 12.61 7.14 12.10
CA ALA A 164 11.16 7.09 12.12
C ALA A 164 10.51 8.21 11.28
N ALA A 165 11.02 9.45 11.36
CA ALA A 165 10.60 10.53 10.46
C ALA A 165 10.83 10.17 8.99
N THR A 166 12.02 9.64 8.66
CA THR A 166 12.37 9.25 7.28
C THR A 166 11.45 8.14 6.75
N ILE A 167 11.14 7.12 7.55
CA ILE A 167 10.18 6.06 7.18
C ILE A 167 8.78 6.66 6.96
N TYR A 168 8.31 7.53 7.86
CA TYR A 168 7.01 8.17 7.74
C TYR A 168 6.88 9.09 6.51
N GLU A 169 7.93 9.84 6.17
CA GLU A 169 7.93 10.74 5.01
C GLU A 169 8.11 9.96 3.69
N ASN A 170 8.75 8.79 3.72
CA ASN A 170 8.77 7.80 2.64
C ASN A 170 7.46 6.96 2.55
N ASN A 171 6.33 7.48 3.07
CA ASN A 171 5.01 6.83 3.12
C ASN A 171 4.91 5.53 3.94
N GLY A 172 5.95 5.13 4.69
CA GLY A 172 5.90 4.01 5.62
C GLY A 172 5.06 4.28 6.88
N ILE A 173 4.80 3.24 7.67
CA ILE A 173 4.05 3.36 8.93
C ILE A 173 4.99 3.60 10.10
N VAL A 174 4.59 4.48 11.03
CA VAL A 174 5.18 4.54 12.36
C VAL A 174 4.18 3.92 13.32
N SER A 175 4.65 3.01 14.17
CA SER A 175 3.79 2.39 15.18
C SER A 175 4.46 2.27 16.53
N ALA A 176 3.67 2.22 17.60
CA ALA A 176 4.17 2.10 18.96
C ALA A 176 3.10 1.51 19.91
N VAL A 177 3.51 0.99 21.06
CA VAL A 177 2.59 0.47 22.09
C VAL A 177 3.11 0.75 23.51
N CYS A 178 2.20 0.96 24.47
CA CYS A 178 2.52 1.11 25.89
C CYS A 178 3.45 2.31 26.16
N HIS A 179 4.69 2.09 26.60
CA HIS A 179 5.73 3.13 26.73
C HIS A 179 6.56 3.37 25.45
N GLY A 180 6.40 2.56 24.40
CA GLY A 180 7.01 2.76 23.09
C GLY A 180 6.75 4.15 22.47
N PRO A 181 5.56 4.76 22.64
CA PRO A 181 5.27 6.15 22.26
C PRO A 181 6.21 7.20 22.87
N ALA A 182 7.03 6.88 23.87
CA ALA A 182 8.14 7.71 24.34
C ALA A 182 9.07 8.12 23.18
N GLY A 183 9.32 7.21 22.22
CA GLY A 183 10.11 7.50 21.02
C GLY A 183 9.45 8.44 20.02
N LEU A 184 8.15 8.73 20.18
CA LEU A 184 7.42 9.66 19.33
C LEU A 184 7.48 11.11 19.85
N VAL A 185 7.80 11.30 21.14
CA VAL A 185 7.68 12.58 21.87
C VAL A 185 8.42 13.73 21.21
N ASN A 186 9.59 13.49 20.61
CA ASN A 186 10.38 14.54 19.94
C ASN A 186 10.57 14.32 18.43
N ILE A 187 9.88 13.37 17.80
CA ILE A 187 9.93 13.21 16.33
C ILE A 187 9.33 14.45 15.68
N LYS A 188 10.12 15.13 14.84
CA LYS A 188 9.69 16.21 13.97
C LYS A 188 9.80 15.79 12.51
N LEU A 189 8.82 16.23 11.72
CA LEU A 189 8.80 16.09 10.27
C LEU A 189 9.55 17.26 9.61
N SER A 190 9.82 17.16 8.31
CA SER A 190 10.42 18.22 7.49
C SER A 190 9.66 19.55 7.54
N SER A 191 8.36 19.52 7.85
CA SER A 191 7.51 20.69 8.10
C SER A 191 7.76 21.41 9.44
N GLY A 192 8.64 20.89 10.29
CA GLY A 192 8.94 21.40 11.63
C GLY A 192 7.91 21.04 12.71
N LYS A 193 6.72 20.54 12.32
CA LYS A 193 5.72 19.98 13.24
C LYS A 193 6.20 18.68 13.87
N TYR A 194 5.67 18.36 15.06
CA TYR A 194 5.82 17.03 15.64
C TYR A 194 4.99 15.99 14.86
N LEU A 195 5.46 14.75 14.76
CA LEU A 195 4.74 13.65 14.08
C LEU A 195 3.35 13.43 14.66
N VAL A 196 3.22 13.50 15.99
CA VAL A 196 1.96 13.28 16.73
C VAL A 196 1.01 14.49 16.69
N GLN A 197 1.43 15.63 16.13
CA GLN A 197 0.64 16.85 16.16
C GLN A 197 -0.61 16.73 15.28
N ASP A 198 -1.75 17.15 15.82
CA ASP A 198 -3.06 17.14 15.16
C ASP A 198 -3.52 15.72 14.76
N LYS A 199 -3.04 14.67 15.45
CA LYS A 199 -3.40 13.26 15.22
C LYS A 199 -3.97 12.59 16.46
N LYS A 200 -4.84 11.60 16.27
CA LYS A 200 -5.21 10.67 17.33
C LYS A 200 -4.04 9.79 17.74
N VAL A 201 -3.80 9.65 19.05
CA VAL A 201 -2.79 8.72 19.61
C VAL A 201 -3.29 8.06 20.89
N ASN A 202 -2.65 6.94 21.25
CA ASN A 202 -2.77 6.26 22.53
C ASN A 202 -1.37 5.86 23.06
N ALA A 203 -1.24 5.62 24.35
CA ALA A 203 -0.01 5.21 25.05
C ALA A 203 -0.38 4.71 26.46
N PHE A 204 0.58 4.25 27.25
CA PHE A 204 0.34 3.93 28.65
C PHE A 204 -0.20 5.16 29.38
N THR A 205 -1.38 5.02 29.97
CA THR A 205 -2.18 6.15 30.45
C THR A 205 -1.66 6.69 31.79
N ASN A 206 -1.98 7.95 32.08
CA ASN A 206 -1.68 8.55 33.37
C ASN A 206 -2.27 7.71 34.53
N GLU A 207 -3.45 7.11 34.35
CA GLU A 207 -4.13 6.28 35.34
C GLU A 207 -3.50 4.89 35.50
N GLU A 208 -3.02 4.27 34.42
CA GLU A 208 -2.25 3.01 34.48
C GLU A 208 -0.91 3.22 35.20
N GLU A 209 -0.21 4.33 34.95
CA GLU A 209 1.08 4.67 35.59
C GLU A 209 0.94 4.88 37.11
N VAL A 210 -0.15 5.52 37.55
CA VAL A 210 -0.51 5.67 38.97
C VAL A 210 -0.92 4.33 39.57
N ALA A 211 -1.64 3.47 38.83
CA ALA A 211 -2.04 2.15 39.30
C ALA A 211 -0.84 1.20 39.54
N VAL A 212 0.21 1.28 38.71
CA VAL A 212 1.48 0.56 38.93
C VAL A 212 2.45 1.30 39.85
N LYS A 213 2.11 2.51 40.31
CA LYS A 213 2.87 3.37 41.26
C LYS A 213 4.23 3.85 40.74
N LEU A 214 4.40 3.94 39.42
CA LEU A 214 5.63 4.42 38.79
C LEU A 214 5.51 5.88 38.31
N ASP A 215 4.38 6.54 38.59
CA ASP A 215 4.08 7.96 38.31
C ASP A 215 4.96 8.97 39.08
N LYS A 216 5.88 8.48 39.92
CA LYS A 216 6.92 9.23 40.63
C LYS A 216 8.33 8.70 40.34
N VAL A 217 8.47 7.73 39.44
CA VAL A 217 9.73 7.10 39.01
C VAL A 217 10.02 7.44 37.55
N VAL A 218 9.02 7.45 36.67
CA VAL A 218 9.19 7.83 35.26
C VAL A 218 9.59 9.32 35.13
N PRO A 219 10.47 9.68 34.18
CA PRO A 219 10.96 11.07 34.02
C PRO A 219 9.87 12.06 33.60
N PHE A 220 8.76 11.58 33.02
CA PHE A 220 7.55 12.34 32.72
C PHE A 220 6.37 11.39 32.53
N LEU A 221 5.14 11.90 32.63
CA LEU A 221 3.94 11.13 32.30
C LEU A 221 3.68 11.14 30.78
N LEU A 222 3.60 9.98 30.15
CA LEU A 222 3.66 9.83 28.69
C LEU A 222 2.44 10.40 27.96
N GLU A 223 1.22 10.04 28.38
CA GLU A 223 -0.04 10.64 27.89
C GLU A 223 -0.01 12.18 27.94
N SER A 224 0.39 12.72 29.09
CA SER A 224 0.49 14.16 29.32
C SER A 224 1.51 14.81 28.36
N LYS A 225 2.64 14.14 28.11
CA LYS A 225 3.71 14.65 27.25
C LYS A 225 3.38 14.58 25.76
N LEU A 226 2.62 13.58 25.32
CA LEU A 226 2.09 13.51 23.95
C LEU A 226 1.03 14.59 23.72
N THR A 227 0.20 14.89 24.73
CA THR A 227 -0.76 15.99 24.68
C THR A 227 -0.06 17.36 24.60
N GLU A 228 1.04 17.57 25.34
CA GLU A 228 1.92 18.75 25.21
C GLU A 228 2.48 18.93 23.78
N ARG A 229 2.59 17.84 23.01
CA ARG A 229 3.05 17.84 21.60
C ARG A 229 1.92 18.06 20.59
N GLY A 230 0.71 18.36 21.07
CA GLY A 230 -0.47 18.61 20.23
C GLY A 230 -1.14 17.34 19.72
N ALA A 231 -0.93 16.20 20.36
CA ALA A 231 -1.63 14.96 20.04
C ALA A 231 -3.03 14.92 20.67
N ILE A 232 -3.97 14.30 19.97
CA ILE A 232 -5.36 14.07 20.41
C ILE A 232 -5.38 12.71 21.09
N PHE A 233 -5.34 12.67 22.42
CA PHE A 233 -5.25 11.41 23.16
C PHE A 233 -6.61 10.69 23.22
N GLU A 234 -6.64 9.43 22.77
CA GLU A 234 -7.85 8.58 22.72
C GLU A 234 -7.57 7.27 23.46
N LYS A 235 -8.24 7.04 24.59
CA LYS A 235 -7.93 5.95 25.54
C LYS A 235 -9.16 5.17 26.01
N SER A 236 -8.92 3.92 26.41
CA SER A 236 -9.88 3.05 27.10
C SER A 236 -9.69 3.13 28.62
N ALA A 237 -10.53 2.39 29.37
CA ALA A 237 -10.23 2.10 30.77
C ALA A 237 -8.86 1.38 30.92
N PRO A 238 -8.19 1.50 32.09
CA PRO A 238 -6.92 0.84 32.36
C PRO A 238 -6.89 -0.66 32.03
N PHE A 239 -5.77 -1.11 31.47
CA PHE A 239 -5.45 -2.49 31.10
C PHE A 239 -6.41 -3.13 30.07
N GLN A 240 -7.22 -2.33 29.38
CA GLN A 240 -8.02 -2.77 28.24
C GLN A 240 -7.25 -2.62 26.93
N SER A 241 -7.47 -3.56 26.00
CA SER A 241 -6.91 -3.49 24.66
C SER A 241 -7.48 -2.29 23.89
N HIS A 242 -6.63 -1.41 23.39
CA HIS A 242 -7.00 -0.27 22.56
C HIS A 242 -5.84 0.04 21.61
N ALA A 243 -6.10 -0.02 20.30
CA ALA A 243 -5.19 0.45 19.25
C ALA A 243 -5.90 1.52 18.38
N VAL A 244 -5.18 2.59 18.09
CA VAL A 244 -5.63 3.76 17.32
C VAL A 244 -4.77 3.88 16.06
N ALA A 245 -5.38 4.20 14.92
CA ALA A 245 -4.67 4.54 13.69
C ALA A 245 -5.13 5.91 13.16
N ASP A 246 -4.17 6.77 12.83
CA ASP A 246 -4.42 8.06 12.18
C ASP A 246 -3.25 8.42 11.26
N GLN A 247 -3.53 8.62 9.97
CA GLN A 247 -2.54 9.03 8.95
C GLN A 247 -1.23 8.21 8.96
N ARG A 248 -1.28 6.86 9.00
CA ARG A 248 -0.12 5.95 9.09
C ARG A 248 0.68 6.02 10.40
N LEU A 249 0.15 6.66 11.44
CA LEU A 249 0.60 6.52 12.82
C LEU A 249 -0.33 5.54 13.56
N VAL A 250 0.21 4.42 14.06
CA VAL A 250 -0.56 3.38 14.76
C VAL A 250 -0.09 3.24 16.20
N THR A 251 -0.93 3.50 17.19
CA THR A 251 -0.52 3.53 18.60
C THR A 251 -1.44 2.71 19.50
N GLY A 252 -0.89 2.02 20.51
CA GLY A 252 -1.66 1.18 21.43
C GLY A 252 -1.36 1.45 22.91
N GLN A 253 -2.35 1.19 23.76
CA GLN A 253 -2.34 1.65 25.15
C GLN A 253 -1.34 0.92 26.07
N ASN A 254 -1.22 -0.40 25.95
CA ASN A 254 -0.67 -1.28 27.00
C ASN A 254 -0.31 -2.67 26.41
N PRO A 255 0.27 -3.63 27.17
CA PRO A 255 0.62 -4.95 26.66
C PRO A 255 -0.56 -5.70 26.03
N GLN A 256 -1.78 -5.51 26.57
CA GLN A 256 -3.02 -6.09 26.04
C GLN A 256 -3.40 -5.55 24.66
N SER A 257 -2.80 -4.44 24.23
CA SER A 257 -2.97 -3.80 22.93
C SER A 257 -1.99 -4.31 21.86
N ALA A 258 -0.95 -5.08 22.21
CA ALA A 258 0.12 -5.48 21.30
C ALA A 258 -0.39 -6.23 20.05
N THR A 259 -1.22 -7.28 20.24
CA THR A 259 -1.85 -8.03 19.13
C THR A 259 -2.74 -7.13 18.25
N ALA A 260 -3.39 -6.11 18.82
CA ALA A 260 -4.23 -5.17 18.09
C ALA A 260 -3.38 -4.24 17.23
N VAL A 261 -2.33 -3.64 17.80
CA VAL A 261 -1.36 -2.81 17.06
C VAL A 261 -0.73 -3.60 15.90
N GLY A 262 -0.30 -4.84 16.11
CA GLY A 262 0.23 -5.70 15.05
C GLY A 262 -0.75 -5.92 13.89
N LYS A 263 -2.04 -6.12 14.20
CA LYS A 263 -3.10 -6.27 13.18
C LYS A 263 -3.40 -4.95 12.45
N THR A 264 -3.47 -3.83 13.17
CA THR A 264 -3.73 -2.52 12.58
C THR A 264 -2.56 -2.06 11.71
N VAL A 265 -1.30 -2.32 12.11
CA VAL A 265 -0.12 -2.12 11.25
C VAL A 265 -0.20 -3.01 10.01
N LEU A 266 -0.61 -4.28 10.13
CA LEU A 266 -0.82 -5.15 8.98
C LEU A 266 -1.97 -4.70 8.05
N GLU A 267 -2.97 -4.00 8.56
CA GLU A 267 -4.04 -3.40 7.74
C GLU A 267 -3.57 -2.12 7.05
N GLU A 268 -2.93 -1.20 7.78
CA GLU A 268 -2.26 -0.05 7.17
C GLU A 268 -1.21 -0.49 6.14
N LEU A 269 -0.49 -1.61 6.32
CA LEU A 269 0.45 -2.17 5.33
C LEU A 269 -0.22 -2.72 4.06
N LYS A 270 -1.50 -3.10 4.12
CA LYS A 270 -2.33 -3.37 2.91
C LYS A 270 -2.85 -2.08 2.27
N HIS A 271 -2.75 -0.96 2.98
CA HIS A 271 -3.26 0.35 2.60
C HIS A 271 -2.17 1.42 2.34
N ILE A 272 -0.87 1.10 2.52
CA ILE A 272 0.23 1.82 1.88
C ILE A 272 -0.03 1.70 0.38
N ALA A 273 -0.45 2.81 -0.20
CA ALA A 273 -1.50 2.75 -1.20
C ALA A 273 -0.98 2.46 -2.60
N VAL A 274 -1.88 1.89 -3.40
CA VAL A 274 -1.86 2.04 -4.86
C VAL A 274 -1.68 3.52 -5.19
N GLN A 275 -0.49 3.89 -5.63
CA GLN A 275 -0.14 5.26 -5.98
C GLN A 275 -0.74 5.57 -7.34
N GLY A 276 -1.93 6.17 -7.35
CA GLY A 276 -2.49 6.79 -8.54
C GLY A 276 -1.74 8.07 -8.88
N LYS A 277 -1.49 8.27 -10.17
CA LYS A 277 -0.98 9.51 -10.76
C LYS A 277 -1.69 9.76 -12.09
N LEU A 278 -2.23 10.97 -12.23
CA LEU A 278 -2.86 11.45 -13.46
C LEU A 278 -1.99 12.60 -13.97
N THR A 279 -1.43 12.49 -15.17
CA THR A 279 -0.58 13.54 -15.76
C THR A 279 -1.24 14.07 -17.03
N ARG A 280 -1.49 15.38 -17.06
CA ARG A 280 -2.05 16.11 -18.22
C ARG A 280 -0.95 16.84 -18.96
N TYR A 281 -0.94 16.71 -20.27
CA TYR A 281 0.00 17.37 -21.18
C TYR A 281 -0.77 18.22 -22.19
N SER A 282 -0.30 19.44 -22.44
CA SER A 282 -0.69 20.25 -23.61
C SER A 282 0.47 20.23 -24.60
N VAL A 283 0.26 19.63 -25.76
CA VAL A 283 1.32 19.27 -26.71
C VAL A 283 1.15 20.07 -28.00
N LYS A 284 2.25 20.63 -28.51
CA LYS A 284 2.31 21.38 -29.76
C LYS A 284 1.89 20.51 -30.96
N PRO A 285 1.10 21.01 -31.92
CA PRO A 285 0.65 20.25 -33.09
C PRO A 285 1.76 19.51 -33.84
N GLU A 286 2.90 20.15 -34.07
CA GLU A 286 4.07 19.58 -34.74
C GLU A 286 4.74 18.43 -33.96
N SER A 287 4.44 18.28 -32.66
CA SER A 287 5.00 17.24 -31.79
C SER A 287 4.02 16.09 -31.51
N HIS A 288 2.76 16.16 -31.97
CA HIS A 288 1.70 15.19 -31.61
C HIS A 288 2.08 13.73 -31.90
N GLU A 289 2.63 13.44 -33.08
CA GLU A 289 2.98 12.07 -33.47
C GLU A 289 4.13 11.51 -32.62
N ALA A 290 5.23 12.27 -32.49
CA ALA A 290 6.39 11.88 -31.69
C ALA A 290 6.03 11.68 -30.20
N PHE A 291 5.23 12.59 -29.64
CA PHE A 291 4.77 12.53 -28.25
C PHE A 291 3.81 11.35 -28.01
N ARG A 292 2.86 11.12 -28.93
CA ARG A 292 1.96 9.96 -28.88
C ARG A 292 2.73 8.64 -28.95
N LYS A 293 3.76 8.55 -29.80
CA LYS A 293 4.63 7.37 -29.87
C LYS A 293 5.41 7.18 -28.57
N ALA A 294 6.13 8.20 -28.09
CA ALA A 294 6.91 8.10 -26.86
C ALA A 294 6.07 7.72 -25.63
N LEU A 295 4.85 8.26 -25.53
CA LEU A 295 3.92 7.91 -24.46
C LEU A 295 3.32 6.50 -24.63
N THR A 296 3.22 5.99 -25.86
CA THR A 296 2.88 4.58 -26.12
C THR A 296 4.03 3.64 -25.73
N ASP A 297 5.27 4.00 -26.04
CA ASP A 297 6.47 3.24 -25.63
C ASP A 297 6.59 3.22 -24.09
N TYR A 298 6.34 4.35 -23.43
CA TYR A 298 6.28 4.50 -21.98
C TYR A 298 5.21 3.59 -21.36
N VAL A 299 3.96 3.66 -21.84
CA VAL A 299 2.86 2.84 -21.32
C VAL A 299 3.10 1.34 -21.55
N THR A 300 3.73 0.97 -22.67
CA THR A 300 4.05 -0.43 -22.96
C THR A 300 5.02 -0.98 -21.91
N GLN A 301 6.20 -0.35 -21.74
CA GLN A 301 7.17 -0.77 -20.72
C GLN A 301 6.56 -0.70 -19.32
N ALA A 302 5.83 0.37 -18.99
CA ALA A 302 5.19 0.53 -17.67
C ALA A 302 4.28 -0.65 -17.32
N ARG A 303 3.56 -1.23 -18.29
CA ARG A 303 2.65 -2.35 -18.03
C ARG A 303 3.35 -3.69 -17.81
N ASP A 304 4.58 -3.84 -18.28
CA ASP A 304 5.40 -5.04 -18.12
C ASP A 304 6.07 -5.11 -16.73
N GLU A 305 6.27 -3.96 -16.07
CA GLU A 305 6.77 -3.89 -14.69
C GLU A 305 5.82 -4.61 -13.70
N GLU A 306 6.37 -5.44 -12.82
CA GLU A 306 5.57 -6.19 -11.83
C GLU A 306 4.78 -5.24 -10.91
N GLY A 307 5.45 -4.18 -10.44
CA GLY A 307 4.90 -3.15 -9.57
C GLY A 307 3.84 -2.25 -10.21
N ASN A 308 3.64 -2.31 -11.53
CA ASN A 308 2.56 -1.57 -12.18
C ASN A 308 1.21 -2.29 -12.03
N ILE A 309 0.18 -1.57 -11.61
CA ILE A 309 -1.20 -2.04 -11.56
C ILE A 309 -1.91 -1.65 -12.85
N GLN A 310 -1.83 -0.37 -13.23
CA GLN A 310 -2.39 0.17 -14.47
C GLN A 310 -1.47 1.24 -15.05
N ALA A 311 -1.36 1.30 -16.37
CA ALA A 311 -0.74 2.40 -17.11
C ALA A 311 -1.43 2.47 -18.47
N GLU A 312 -1.98 3.64 -18.80
CA GLU A 312 -2.81 3.86 -20.00
C GLU A 312 -2.68 5.31 -20.46
N ALA A 313 -2.75 5.55 -21.77
CA ALA A 313 -2.66 6.89 -22.34
C ALA A 313 -3.82 7.20 -23.28
N PHE A 314 -4.28 8.45 -23.21
CA PHE A 314 -5.49 8.94 -23.87
C PHE A 314 -5.24 10.29 -24.53
N SER A 315 -5.93 10.54 -25.64
CA SER A 315 -6.10 11.88 -26.22
C SER A 315 -7.53 12.35 -25.94
N GLU A 316 -7.72 13.61 -25.58
CA GLU A 316 -9.05 14.15 -25.24
C GLU A 316 -9.86 14.45 -26.51
N GLN A 317 -11.08 13.90 -26.61
CA GLN A 317 -11.80 13.71 -27.89
C GLN A 317 -11.93 15.00 -28.73
N ASP A 318 -12.32 16.10 -28.09
CA ASP A 318 -12.57 17.38 -28.75
C ASP A 318 -11.42 18.39 -28.55
N LYS A 319 -10.27 17.94 -28.02
CA LYS A 319 -9.09 18.77 -27.70
C LYS A 319 -7.81 18.03 -28.08
N THR A 320 -7.52 17.97 -29.38
CA THR A 320 -6.42 17.16 -29.97
C THR A 320 -5.02 17.42 -29.39
N ALA A 321 -4.76 18.62 -28.86
CA ALA A 321 -3.51 18.95 -28.19
C ALA A 321 -3.37 18.37 -26.77
N ILE A 322 -4.43 17.80 -26.20
CA ILE A 322 -4.46 17.35 -24.80
C ILE A 322 -4.30 15.84 -24.71
N PHE A 323 -3.21 15.44 -24.04
CA PHE A 323 -2.85 14.05 -23.78
C PHE A 323 -2.88 13.80 -22.28
N TRP A 324 -3.35 12.61 -21.90
CA TRP A 324 -3.40 12.16 -20.52
C TRP A 324 -2.62 10.85 -20.36
N LEU A 325 -1.77 10.79 -19.35
CA LEU A 325 -1.21 9.55 -18.79
C LEU A 325 -1.93 9.26 -17.48
N ILE A 326 -2.53 8.08 -17.37
CA ILE A 326 -3.24 7.62 -16.18
C ILE A 326 -2.56 6.33 -15.73
N GLU A 327 -1.93 6.38 -14.56
CA GLU A 327 -1.09 5.30 -14.06
C GLU A 327 -1.35 5.02 -12.57
N ARG A 328 -1.17 3.76 -12.19
CA ARG A 328 -1.30 3.23 -10.84
C ARG A 328 -0.21 2.23 -10.57
N TRP A 329 0.52 2.46 -9.49
CA TRP A 329 1.63 1.63 -9.05
C TRP A 329 1.32 1.04 -7.68
N LYS A 330 1.85 -0.16 -7.40
CA LYS A 330 1.74 -0.85 -6.10
C LYS A 330 2.12 0.05 -4.93
N ASP A 331 3.16 0.88 -5.12
CA ASP A 331 3.62 1.90 -4.19
C ASP A 331 4.42 3.01 -4.93
N ARG A 332 4.88 4.02 -4.19
CA ARG A 332 5.65 5.16 -4.73
C ARG A 332 7.09 4.79 -5.13
N ASN A 333 7.67 3.73 -4.56
CA ASN A 333 9.05 3.30 -4.85
C ASN A 333 9.12 2.54 -6.18
N GLU A 334 8.08 1.76 -6.53
CA GLU A 334 7.90 1.18 -7.88
C GLU A 334 7.81 2.30 -8.94
N LEU A 335 6.95 3.30 -8.72
CA LEU A 335 6.82 4.48 -9.60
C LEU A 335 8.15 5.24 -9.74
N GLN A 336 8.90 5.45 -8.65
CA GLN A 336 10.18 6.18 -8.69
C GLN A 336 11.28 5.37 -9.39
N ARG A 337 11.33 4.05 -9.20
CA ARG A 337 12.20 3.15 -9.98
C ARG A 337 11.87 3.23 -11.46
N PHE A 338 10.59 3.10 -11.83
CA PHE A 338 10.18 3.18 -13.23
C PHE A 338 10.42 4.57 -13.86
N SER A 339 10.28 5.65 -13.08
CA SER A 339 10.63 7.02 -13.51
C SER A 339 12.12 7.19 -13.83
N SER A 340 12.97 6.23 -13.45
CA SER A 340 14.40 6.19 -13.81
C SER A 340 14.70 5.36 -15.08
N SER A 341 13.69 4.77 -15.71
CA SER A 341 13.82 3.94 -16.93
C SER A 341 14.27 4.75 -18.17
N PRO A 342 14.79 4.09 -19.22
CA PRO A 342 15.07 4.74 -20.51
C PRO A 342 13.83 5.40 -21.12
N GLN A 343 12.66 4.76 -21.03
CA GLN A 343 11.39 5.24 -21.57
C GLN A 343 10.88 6.48 -20.82
N ALA A 344 10.98 6.49 -19.48
CA ALA A 344 10.67 7.68 -18.67
C ALA A 344 11.60 8.85 -19.01
N LYS A 345 12.91 8.60 -19.13
CA LYS A 345 13.90 9.64 -19.50
C LYS A 345 13.70 10.16 -20.93
N ALA A 346 13.32 9.31 -21.88
CA ALA A 346 12.98 9.73 -23.24
C ALA A 346 11.70 10.59 -23.27
N MET A 347 10.69 10.23 -22.48
CA MET A 347 9.48 11.02 -22.30
C MET A 347 9.81 12.39 -21.68
N ASP A 348 10.60 12.43 -20.60
CA ASP A 348 11.01 13.68 -19.93
C ASP A 348 11.83 14.60 -20.85
N ALA A 349 12.75 14.05 -21.64
CA ALA A 349 13.55 14.82 -22.60
C ALA A 349 12.69 15.48 -23.71
N LEU A 350 11.61 14.83 -24.13
CA LEU A 350 10.69 15.39 -25.13
C LEU A 350 9.85 16.55 -24.58
N LYS A 351 9.53 16.57 -23.28
CA LYS A 351 8.62 17.57 -22.70
C LYS A 351 9.06 19.02 -22.91
N SER A 352 10.35 19.31 -22.78
CA SER A 352 10.88 20.67 -22.90
C SER A 352 10.72 21.26 -24.30
N GLU A 353 10.60 20.42 -25.33
CA GLU A 353 10.42 20.85 -26.72
C GLU A 353 8.96 20.70 -27.16
N ALA A 354 8.31 19.59 -26.79
CA ALA A 354 6.98 19.22 -27.29
C ALA A 354 5.78 19.91 -26.62
N LEU A 355 5.94 20.45 -25.40
CA LEU A 355 4.81 21.01 -24.65
C LEU A 355 4.57 22.50 -24.92
N ASP A 356 3.29 22.89 -24.96
CA ASP A 356 2.82 24.29 -24.96
C ASP A 356 2.83 24.90 -23.55
N ALA A 357 2.66 24.05 -22.52
CA ALA A 357 2.61 24.42 -21.12
C ALA A 357 3.18 23.28 -20.26
N LYS A 358 3.71 23.62 -19.09
CA LYS A 358 4.17 22.62 -18.10
C LYS A 358 3.06 21.60 -17.81
N GLU A 359 3.43 20.34 -17.61
CA GLU A 359 2.46 19.30 -17.28
C GLU A 359 1.79 19.54 -15.92
N GLU A 360 0.51 19.16 -15.83
CA GLU A 360 -0.22 19.13 -14.56
C GLU A 360 -0.21 17.70 -14.04
N THR A 361 0.22 17.50 -12.79
CA THR A 361 0.27 16.17 -12.16
C THR A 361 -0.63 16.13 -10.94
N TYR A 362 -1.57 15.18 -10.93
CA TYR A 362 -2.47 14.93 -9.82
C TYR A 362 -2.13 13.56 -9.21
N HIS A 363 -1.57 13.55 -8.01
CA HIS A 363 -1.45 12.33 -7.21
C HIS A 363 -2.82 12.00 -6.60
N VAL A 364 -3.26 10.75 -6.68
CA VAL A 364 -4.61 10.35 -6.23
C VAL A 364 -4.59 9.05 -5.42
N LYS A 365 -5.38 9.02 -4.35
CA LYS A 365 -5.69 7.82 -3.56
C LYS A 365 -7.04 7.27 -3.99
N ASP A 366 -7.06 6.05 -4.53
CA ASP A 366 -8.30 5.31 -4.82
C ASP A 366 -9.02 4.98 -3.49
N LEU A 367 -10.31 5.34 -3.37
CA LEU A 367 -11.05 5.19 -2.10
C LEU A 367 -11.57 3.76 -1.87
N GLU A 368 -11.92 3.06 -2.95
CA GLU A 368 -12.09 1.60 -2.97
C GLU A 368 -11.24 1.07 -4.13
N PRO A 369 -9.98 0.66 -3.91
CA PRO A 369 -9.08 0.27 -5.00
C PRO A 369 -9.51 -1.04 -5.68
N LEU A 370 -9.37 -1.08 -7.01
CA LEU A 370 -9.51 -2.29 -7.81
C LEU A 370 -8.18 -3.07 -7.88
N SER A 371 -8.25 -4.39 -8.09
CA SER A 371 -7.08 -5.25 -8.32
C SER A 371 -6.43 -5.00 -9.69
N LYS A 372 -5.21 -5.53 -9.92
CA LYS A 372 -4.50 -5.43 -11.21
C LYS A 372 -5.29 -6.06 -12.35
N GLU A 373 -6.00 -7.16 -12.08
CA GLU A 373 -6.86 -7.88 -13.03
C GLU A 373 -8.18 -7.12 -13.29
N GLN A 374 -8.74 -6.46 -12.27
CA GLN A 374 -9.91 -5.61 -12.43
C GLN A 374 -9.58 -4.31 -13.21
N TRP A 375 -8.42 -3.71 -12.94
CA TRP A 375 -7.94 -2.53 -13.64
C TRP A 375 -7.63 -2.77 -15.12
N ARG A 376 -7.00 -3.92 -15.43
CA ARG A 376 -6.57 -4.26 -16.80
C ARG A 376 -7.67 -4.91 -17.66
N ARG A 377 -8.94 -4.86 -17.23
CA ARG A 377 -10.10 -5.30 -18.02
C ARG A 377 -10.25 -4.46 -19.29
N THR A 378 -10.31 -5.13 -20.43
CA THR A 378 -10.50 -4.50 -21.74
C THR A 378 -11.97 -4.53 -22.19
N PRO A 379 -12.37 -3.58 -23.04
CA PRO A 379 -13.47 -3.77 -23.98
C PRO A 379 -13.12 -4.88 -24.99
N ARG A 380 -14.14 -5.56 -25.53
CA ARG A 380 -13.96 -6.56 -26.60
C ARG A 380 -13.72 -5.88 -27.95
N ALA A 381 -13.32 -6.65 -28.95
CA ALA A 381 -13.20 -6.25 -30.34
C ALA A 381 -14.47 -5.58 -30.90
N GLU A 382 -15.69 -6.02 -30.54
CA GLU A 382 -16.94 -5.40 -31.02
C GLU A 382 -17.33 -4.09 -30.29
N ASP A 383 -16.70 -3.79 -29.15
CA ASP A 383 -17.06 -2.62 -28.34
C ASP A 383 -16.57 -1.30 -28.99
N GLN A 384 -17.33 -0.23 -28.74
CA GLN A 384 -16.95 1.15 -29.09
C GLN A 384 -16.83 1.96 -27.80
N PRO A 385 -15.72 1.76 -27.05
CA PRO A 385 -15.65 2.16 -25.66
C PRO A 385 -15.65 3.67 -25.48
N LEU A 386 -16.33 4.11 -24.42
CA LEU A 386 -16.32 5.48 -23.95
C LEU A 386 -15.60 5.52 -22.60
N THR A 387 -14.51 6.28 -22.53
CA THR A 387 -13.84 6.58 -21.25
C THR A 387 -14.20 8.00 -20.82
N VAL A 388 -14.71 8.13 -19.60
CA VAL A 388 -15.07 9.40 -18.97
C VAL A 388 -14.20 9.60 -17.75
N MET A 389 -13.65 10.80 -17.59
CA MET A 389 -12.97 11.22 -16.37
C MET A 389 -13.59 12.54 -15.90
N LEU A 390 -14.03 12.61 -14.65
CA LEU A 390 -14.70 13.79 -14.08
C LEU A 390 -13.94 14.28 -12.86
N PHE A 391 -13.37 15.49 -12.95
CA PHE A 391 -12.85 16.21 -11.79
C PHE A 391 -14.00 16.88 -11.04
N VAL A 392 -14.07 16.64 -9.73
CA VAL A 392 -15.12 17.14 -8.84
C VAL A 392 -14.47 17.91 -7.69
N ASP A 393 -14.77 19.19 -7.55
CA ASP A 393 -14.34 20.01 -6.41
C ASP A 393 -15.55 20.27 -5.49
N SER A 394 -15.63 19.54 -4.38
CA SER A 394 -16.71 19.61 -3.40
C SER A 394 -16.71 20.93 -2.63
N LYS A 395 -17.89 21.37 -2.17
CA LYS A 395 -17.96 22.47 -1.20
C LYS A 395 -17.26 22.07 0.10
N PRO A 396 -16.55 22.99 0.77
CA PRO A 396 -16.04 22.73 2.12
C PRO A 396 -17.17 22.33 3.07
N GLY A 397 -17.00 21.20 3.77
CA GLY A 397 -17.98 20.61 4.66
C GLY A 397 -18.83 19.49 4.05
N THR A 398 -18.88 19.32 2.72
CA THR A 398 -19.71 18.28 2.07
C THR A 398 -18.92 17.05 1.59
N GLN A 399 -17.61 17.00 1.84
CA GLN A 399 -16.73 15.94 1.32
C GLN A 399 -17.07 14.54 1.84
N GLN A 400 -17.45 14.40 3.12
CA GLN A 400 -17.84 13.10 3.68
C GLN A 400 -19.10 12.59 2.98
N THR A 401 -20.13 13.44 2.83
CA THR A 401 -21.36 13.11 2.10
C THR A 401 -21.09 12.67 0.66
N PHE A 402 -20.08 13.23 -0.01
CA PHE A 402 -19.66 12.76 -1.33
C PHE A 402 -19.11 11.32 -1.30
N MET A 403 -18.18 11.05 -0.37
CA MET A 403 -17.58 9.73 -0.20
C MET A 403 -18.63 8.68 0.20
N ASP A 404 -19.52 9.00 1.15
CA ASP A 404 -20.63 8.13 1.57
C ASP A 404 -21.58 7.81 0.40
N THR A 405 -21.93 8.83 -0.40
CA THR A 405 -22.82 8.67 -1.57
C THR A 405 -22.20 7.73 -2.60
N TYR A 406 -20.90 7.87 -2.87
CA TYR A 406 -20.20 6.98 -3.81
C TYR A 406 -19.93 5.59 -3.22
N HIS A 407 -19.69 5.45 -1.92
CA HIS A 407 -19.52 4.15 -1.27
C HIS A 407 -20.78 3.27 -1.42
N VAL A 408 -21.97 3.87 -1.29
CA VAL A 408 -23.24 3.16 -1.53
C VAL A 408 -23.48 2.88 -3.02
N ALA A 409 -23.11 3.81 -3.91
CA ALA A 409 -23.46 3.74 -5.34
C ALA A 409 -22.45 2.95 -6.21
N MET A 410 -21.17 2.92 -5.85
CA MET A 410 -20.10 2.35 -6.68
C MET A 410 -20.13 0.81 -6.78
N PRO A 411 -20.47 0.02 -5.72
CA PRO A 411 -20.64 -1.42 -5.86
C PRO A 411 -21.70 -1.82 -6.91
N PRO A 412 -22.94 -1.27 -6.93
CA PRO A 412 -23.88 -1.57 -8.00
C PRO A 412 -23.49 -0.92 -9.35
N PHE A 413 -22.73 0.18 -9.40
CA PHE A 413 -22.15 0.66 -10.66
C PHE A 413 -21.20 -0.35 -11.30
N ARG A 414 -20.26 -0.89 -10.51
CA ARG A 414 -19.28 -1.90 -10.94
C ARG A 414 -19.91 -3.22 -11.42
N GLY A 415 -21.17 -3.47 -11.08
CA GLY A 415 -21.97 -4.61 -11.54
C GLY A 415 -22.83 -4.36 -12.80
N GLN A 416 -22.90 -3.16 -13.35
CA GLN A 416 -23.81 -2.85 -14.46
C GLN A 416 -23.39 -3.48 -15.81
N PRO A 417 -24.32 -4.08 -16.58
CA PRO A 417 -24.05 -4.61 -17.93
C PRO A 417 -23.61 -3.56 -18.96
N GLY A 418 -22.29 -3.41 -19.10
CA GLY A 418 -21.63 -2.47 -20.00
C GLY A 418 -20.63 -1.54 -19.32
N VAL A 419 -20.54 -1.54 -18.00
CA VAL A 419 -19.39 -0.95 -17.27
C VAL A 419 -18.21 -1.92 -17.37
N VAL A 420 -17.03 -1.39 -17.67
CA VAL A 420 -15.75 -2.12 -17.70
C VAL A 420 -14.97 -1.82 -16.41
N THR A 421 -14.85 -0.52 -16.10
CA THR A 421 -14.13 0.02 -14.94
C THR A 421 -14.92 1.18 -14.36
N TYR A 422 -15.00 1.26 -13.03
CA TYR A 422 -15.54 2.44 -12.33
C TYR A 422 -14.73 2.65 -11.05
N GLN A 423 -14.12 3.81 -10.91
CA GLN A 423 -13.28 4.19 -9.77
C GLN A 423 -13.60 5.60 -9.29
N LEU A 424 -13.62 5.79 -7.97
CA LEU A 424 -13.48 7.08 -7.33
C LEU A 424 -12.12 7.19 -6.63
N SER A 425 -11.44 8.33 -6.83
CA SER A 425 -10.16 8.67 -6.19
C SER A 425 -10.24 10.07 -5.56
N ARG A 426 -9.54 10.32 -4.45
CA ARG A 426 -9.33 11.68 -3.87
C ARG A 426 -7.94 12.19 -4.25
N VAL A 427 -7.81 13.49 -4.53
CA VAL A 427 -6.52 14.12 -4.82
C VAL A 427 -5.69 14.26 -3.53
N GLU A 428 -4.42 13.87 -3.57
CA GLU A 428 -3.51 14.03 -2.43
C GLU A 428 -3.27 15.53 -2.13
N GLY A 429 -3.46 15.92 -0.87
CA GLY A 429 -3.29 17.31 -0.41
C GLY A 429 -4.45 18.26 -0.71
N GLU A 430 -5.48 17.84 -1.46
CA GLU A 430 -6.63 18.67 -1.81
C GLU A 430 -7.96 17.98 -1.42
N ASP A 431 -8.32 18.06 -0.14
CA ASP A 431 -9.40 17.23 0.44
C ASP A 431 -10.80 17.46 -0.14
N THR A 432 -11.06 18.59 -0.80
CA THR A 432 -12.33 18.81 -1.54
C THR A 432 -12.35 18.16 -2.91
N LYS A 433 -11.19 17.80 -3.48
CA LYS A 433 -11.06 17.37 -4.87
C LYS A 433 -11.02 15.86 -5.03
N PHE A 434 -11.84 15.41 -5.96
CA PHE A 434 -12.00 14.02 -6.33
C PHE A 434 -11.97 13.86 -7.85
N VAL A 435 -11.70 12.64 -8.29
CA VAL A 435 -11.74 12.25 -9.70
C VAL A 435 -12.50 10.94 -9.82
N THR A 436 -13.53 10.88 -10.67
CA THR A 436 -14.03 9.59 -11.15
C THR A 436 -13.32 9.21 -12.45
N PHE A 437 -13.07 7.92 -12.61
CA PHE A 437 -12.54 7.34 -13.85
C PHE A 437 -13.40 6.13 -14.23
N GLU A 438 -14.03 6.24 -15.40
CA GLU A 438 -15.17 5.42 -15.77
C GLU A 438 -15.00 4.92 -17.21
N LYS A 439 -15.01 3.60 -17.42
CA LYS A 439 -14.94 2.97 -18.75
C LYS A 439 -16.23 2.22 -19.04
N PHE A 440 -16.85 2.53 -20.17
CA PHE A 440 -18.07 1.91 -20.68
C PHE A 440 -17.79 1.23 -22.02
N ARG A 441 -18.42 0.07 -22.27
CA ARG A 441 -18.33 -0.68 -23.53
C ARG A 441 -18.90 0.07 -24.74
N SER A 442 -19.87 0.95 -24.51
CA SER A 442 -20.48 1.79 -25.54
C SER A 442 -21.10 3.06 -24.95
N LYS A 443 -21.39 4.03 -25.82
CA LYS A 443 -22.21 5.21 -25.46
C LYS A 443 -23.58 4.82 -24.91
N ASP A 444 -24.17 3.71 -25.37
CA ASP A 444 -25.47 3.21 -24.88
C ASP A 444 -25.35 2.53 -23.50
N ALA A 445 -24.16 2.03 -23.13
CA ALA A 445 -23.90 1.62 -21.75
C ALA A 445 -23.76 2.82 -20.81
N PHE A 446 -23.09 3.89 -21.26
CA PHE A 446 -23.03 5.15 -20.51
C PHE A 446 -24.41 5.80 -20.35
N GLN A 447 -25.23 5.87 -21.40
CA GLN A 447 -26.58 6.43 -21.31
C GLN A 447 -27.44 5.65 -20.30
N ARG A 448 -27.47 4.32 -20.38
CA ARG A 448 -28.19 3.49 -19.39
C ARG A 448 -27.66 3.64 -17.96
N HIS A 449 -26.37 3.98 -17.79
CA HIS A 449 -25.79 4.29 -16.49
C HIS A 449 -26.27 5.64 -15.94
N LEU A 450 -26.46 6.67 -16.79
CA LEU A 450 -27.07 7.95 -16.39
C LEU A 450 -28.54 7.82 -15.98
N ASP A 451 -29.27 6.85 -16.54
CA ASP A 451 -30.66 6.54 -16.18
C ASP A 451 -30.79 5.58 -14.98
N PHE A 452 -29.68 4.99 -14.51
CA PHE A 452 -29.66 3.96 -13.46
C PHE A 452 -30.01 4.55 -12.07
N PRO A 453 -31.03 4.04 -11.33
CA PRO A 453 -31.53 4.74 -10.14
C PRO A 453 -30.49 5.06 -9.04
N PRO A 454 -29.49 4.21 -8.73
CA PRO A 454 -28.37 4.55 -7.83
C PRO A 454 -27.48 5.73 -8.24
N ILE A 455 -27.53 6.23 -9.49
CA ILE A 455 -26.79 7.46 -9.87
C ILE A 455 -27.52 8.74 -9.43
N LYS A 456 -28.82 8.67 -9.10
CA LYS A 456 -29.62 9.86 -8.78
C LYS A 456 -29.09 10.64 -7.56
N PRO A 457 -28.65 10.01 -6.45
CA PRO A 457 -27.97 10.72 -5.36
C PRO A 457 -26.65 11.39 -5.79
N VAL A 458 -25.85 10.72 -6.63
CA VAL A 458 -24.60 11.27 -7.19
C VAL A 458 -24.88 12.51 -8.04
N LEU A 459 -25.82 12.43 -8.98
CA LEU A 459 -26.21 13.58 -9.82
C LEU A 459 -26.79 14.72 -8.98
N ALA A 460 -27.62 14.43 -7.98
CA ALA A 460 -28.17 15.44 -7.07
C ALA A 460 -27.07 16.14 -6.26
N TYR A 461 -26.05 15.42 -5.79
CA TYR A 461 -24.86 16.01 -5.17
C TYR A 461 -24.10 16.90 -6.17
N LEU A 462 -23.79 16.38 -7.36
CA LEU A 462 -23.05 17.12 -8.39
C LEU A 462 -23.77 18.39 -8.84
N GLN A 463 -25.09 18.44 -8.79
CA GLN A 463 -25.91 19.62 -9.10
C GLN A 463 -26.00 20.66 -7.95
N THR A 464 -25.64 20.30 -6.71
CA THR A 464 -25.91 21.13 -5.52
C THR A 464 -24.70 21.45 -4.65
N SER A 465 -23.72 20.55 -4.59
CA SER A 465 -22.72 20.47 -3.50
C SER A 465 -21.26 20.57 -3.95
N ILE A 466 -21.02 21.02 -5.19
CA ILE A 466 -19.69 21.33 -5.73
C ILE A 466 -19.46 22.84 -5.81
N GLN A 467 -18.20 23.28 -5.84
CA GLN A 467 -17.83 24.71 -5.80
C GLN A 467 -18.20 25.47 -7.07
N LYS A 468 -18.09 24.84 -8.24
CA LYS A 468 -18.29 25.45 -9.56
C LYS A 468 -19.30 24.65 -10.36
N GLN A 469 -20.38 25.30 -10.80
CA GLN A 469 -21.36 24.75 -11.74
C GLN A 469 -21.11 25.27 -13.16
N PRO A 470 -21.50 24.53 -14.22
CA PRO A 470 -22.06 23.18 -14.20
C PRO A 470 -20.97 22.11 -13.97
N PHE A 471 -21.30 20.97 -13.32
CA PHE A 471 -20.31 19.90 -13.07
C PHE A 471 -19.65 19.36 -14.34
N GLN A 472 -20.34 19.43 -15.48
CA GLN A 472 -19.83 19.07 -16.80
C GLN A 472 -18.58 19.87 -17.23
N ALA A 473 -18.28 21.01 -16.57
CA ALA A 473 -17.04 21.75 -16.81
C ALA A 473 -15.76 21.00 -16.35
N GLY A 474 -15.89 20.01 -15.47
CA GLY A 474 -14.79 19.11 -15.07
C GLY A 474 -14.74 17.78 -15.85
N LEU A 475 -15.56 17.63 -16.88
CA LEU A 475 -15.69 16.39 -17.67
C LEU A 475 -14.66 16.33 -18.80
N HIS A 476 -13.93 15.23 -18.88
CA HIS A 476 -13.01 14.89 -19.96
C HIS A 476 -13.49 13.60 -20.64
N LEU A 477 -13.72 13.66 -21.95
CA LEU A 477 -14.00 12.49 -22.79
C LEU A 477 -12.69 12.00 -23.40
N LEU A 478 -12.30 10.77 -23.05
CA LEU A 478 -10.96 10.25 -23.30
C LEU A 478 -10.99 9.15 -24.38
N VAL A 479 -10.17 9.33 -25.42
CA VAL A 479 -9.93 8.35 -26.48
C VAL A 479 -8.61 7.65 -26.19
N GLU A 480 -8.71 6.38 -25.76
CA GLU A 480 -7.55 5.53 -25.44
C GLU A 480 -6.70 5.25 -26.68
N PHE A 481 -5.37 5.25 -26.52
CA PHE A 481 -4.43 4.86 -27.57
C PHE A 481 -3.26 4.00 -27.12
N ALA A 482 -2.99 3.92 -25.81
CA ALA A 482 -2.06 2.95 -25.24
C ALA A 482 -2.69 2.33 -23.98
N PRO A 483 -2.64 0.99 -23.79
CA PRO A 483 -2.06 -0.02 -24.69
C PRO A 483 -2.83 -0.12 -26.01
N ALA A 484 -2.18 -0.66 -27.05
CA ALA A 484 -2.77 -0.81 -28.39
C ALA A 484 -3.71 -2.03 -28.55
N ALA A 485 -3.96 -2.79 -27.47
CA ALA A 485 -4.65 -4.08 -27.51
C ALA A 485 -6.11 -3.99 -27.05
N ARG A 486 -7.01 -4.54 -27.86
CA ARG A 486 -8.36 -5.00 -27.45
C ARG A 486 -8.38 -6.54 -27.48
N GLU A 487 -9.27 -7.16 -26.71
CA GLU A 487 -9.52 -8.62 -26.74
C GLU A 487 -10.40 -9.03 -27.92
#